data_AF-A0A0G1TD46-F1
#
_entry.id   AF-A0A0G1TD46-F1
#
_cell.length_a   1.000
_cell.length_b   1.000
_cell.length_c   1.000
_cell.angle_alpha   90.00
_cell.angle_beta   90.00
_cell.angle_gamma   90.00
#
_symmetry.space_group_name_H-M   'P 1'
#
loop_
_entity.id
_entity.type
_entity.pdbx_description
1 polymer ?
#
loop_
_entity_poly.entity_id
_entity_poly.type
_entity_poly.pdbx_seq_one_letter_code
_entity_poly.pdbx_strand_id
1 'polypeptide(L)'
;LVPGNPHTGPVRMKYSRSTHRLIVNRKSYTAIEHPGEPWEKGFYDIEIADDPHRGGIPYLDKAPKAKVWFHIGHEHQPGKDEGKYIHTGSATLGCITLTEHRRWDEVYRILIRARLGDSKSIGILEVID
;
A
#
# COMPACT_ATOMS: atom_id res chain seq x y z
N LEU A 1 8.25 -14.20 -21.27
CA LEU A 1 8.83 -13.40 -20.17
C LEU A 1 9.62 -12.27 -20.81
N VAL A 2 9.28 -11.00 -20.56
CA VAL A 2 10.09 -9.87 -21.04
C VAL A 2 11.42 -9.91 -20.27
N PRO A 3 12.58 -10.06 -20.93
CA PRO A 3 13.87 -9.96 -20.26
C PRO A 3 14.02 -8.55 -19.67
N GLY A 4 14.29 -8.45 -18.36
CA GLY A 4 14.65 -7.17 -17.73
C GLY A 4 13.76 -6.67 -16.58
N ASN A 5 12.69 -7.37 -16.20
CA ASN A 5 11.93 -7.04 -14.97
C ASN A 5 11.86 -8.24 -14.01
N PRO A 6 12.99 -8.65 -13.39
CA PRO A 6 12.97 -9.76 -12.46
C PRO A 6 12.16 -9.39 -11.22
N HIS A 7 11.22 -10.28 -10.87
CA HIS A 7 10.54 -10.24 -9.58
C HIS A 7 11.56 -10.26 -8.45
N THR A 8 11.26 -9.57 -7.37
CA THR A 8 12.01 -9.60 -6.12
C THR A 8 11.27 -10.47 -5.09
N GLY A 9 11.96 -10.84 -4.01
CA GLY A 9 11.31 -11.48 -2.87
C GLY A 9 10.22 -10.59 -2.22
N PRO A 10 9.52 -11.12 -1.22
CA PRO A 10 8.41 -10.42 -0.58
C PRO A 10 8.86 -9.11 0.07
N VAL A 11 8.00 -8.09 -0.02
CA VAL A 11 8.20 -6.85 0.71
C VAL A 11 7.81 -7.02 2.19
N ARG A 12 8.51 -6.32 3.07
CA ARG A 12 8.12 -6.14 4.47
C ARG A 12 7.92 -4.67 4.75
N MET A 13 6.71 -4.30 5.13
CA MET A 13 6.33 -2.92 5.44
C MET A 13 5.92 -2.82 6.90
N LYS A 14 6.09 -1.64 7.49
CA LYS A 14 5.56 -1.32 8.81
C LYS A 14 4.73 -0.05 8.75
N TYR A 15 3.60 -0.02 9.43
CA TYR A 15 2.81 1.18 9.64
C TYR A 15 2.72 1.49 11.14
N SER A 16 3.25 2.64 11.53
CA SER A 16 3.14 3.17 12.90
C SER A 16 1.92 4.07 13.00
N ARG A 17 0.96 3.70 13.86
CA ARG A 17 -0.26 4.50 14.07
C ARG A 17 0.03 5.77 14.85
N SER A 18 0.90 5.70 15.85
CA SER A 18 1.25 6.86 16.68
C SER A 18 1.94 7.98 15.89
N THR A 19 2.70 7.63 14.86
CA THR A 19 3.43 8.60 14.03
C THR A 19 2.84 8.80 12.64
N HIS A 20 1.83 8.01 12.27
CA HIS A 20 1.27 7.91 10.92
C HIS A 20 2.34 7.79 9.83
N ARG A 21 3.25 6.84 10.03
CA ARG A 21 4.41 6.61 9.15
C ARG A 21 4.35 5.21 8.55
N LEU A 22 4.38 5.15 7.22
CA LEU A 22 4.62 3.91 6.48
C LEU A 22 6.13 3.76 6.24
N ILE A 23 6.67 2.60 6.56
CA ILE A 23 8.09 2.29 6.47
C ILE A 23 8.28 1.12 5.51
N VAL A 24 9.11 1.32 4.48
CA VAL A 24 9.50 0.28 3.53
C VAL A 24 10.95 0.49 3.10
N ASN A 25 11.75 -0.58 3.07
CA ASN A 25 13.18 -0.52 2.75
C ASN A 25 13.96 0.57 3.51
N ARG A 26 13.71 0.69 4.83
CA ARG A 26 14.30 1.73 5.73
C ARG A 26 13.93 3.18 5.38
N LYS A 27 13.09 3.41 4.37
CA LYS A 27 12.52 4.73 4.07
C LYS A 27 11.21 4.89 4.80
N SER A 28 10.95 6.10 5.27
CA SER A 28 9.70 6.49 5.91
C SER A 28 8.92 7.45 5.02
N TYR A 29 7.59 7.32 5.05
CA TYR A 29 6.64 8.11 4.29
C TYR A 29 5.52 8.58 5.22
N THR A 30 5.10 9.83 5.08
CA THR A 30 3.89 10.34 5.75
C THR A 30 2.66 9.68 5.16
N ALA A 31 1.83 9.10 6.03
CA ALA A 31 0.54 8.55 5.66
C ALA A 31 -0.55 9.13 6.56
N ILE A 32 -1.80 8.84 6.23
CA ILE A 32 -2.98 9.08 7.05
C ILE A 32 -3.84 7.82 7.08
N GLU A 33 -4.61 7.66 8.15
CA GLU A 33 -5.67 6.65 8.31
C GLU A 33 -6.98 7.36 8.70
N HIS A 34 -8.10 6.65 8.69
CA HIS A 34 -9.37 7.22 9.13
C HIS A 34 -9.41 7.31 10.66
N PRO A 35 -9.61 8.50 11.25
CA PRO A 35 -9.51 8.68 12.71
C PRO A 35 -10.58 7.93 13.50
N GLY A 36 -11.74 7.66 12.87
CA GLY A 36 -12.81 6.88 13.49
C GLY A 36 -12.66 5.36 13.35
N GLU A 37 -11.73 4.91 12.50
CA GLU A 37 -11.53 3.49 12.17
C GLU A 37 -10.03 3.18 12.08
N PRO A 38 -9.30 3.28 13.21
CA PRO A 38 -7.87 3.06 13.20
C PRO A 38 -7.55 1.58 12.93
N TRP A 39 -6.39 1.33 12.33
CA TRP A 39 -5.93 -0.03 12.08
C TRP A 39 -5.69 -0.82 13.37
N GLU A 40 -6.10 -2.08 13.39
CA GLU A 40 -5.71 -3.00 14.47
C GLU A 40 -4.23 -3.37 14.34
N LYS A 41 -3.57 -3.62 15.47
CA LYS A 41 -2.18 -4.08 15.47
C LYS A 41 -2.13 -5.51 14.98
N GLY A 42 -1.14 -5.83 14.15
CA GLY A 42 -1.00 -7.18 13.64
C GLY A 42 -0.28 -7.24 12.30
N PHE A 43 -0.38 -8.40 11.67
CA PHE A 43 0.20 -8.66 10.36
C PHE A 43 -0.92 -8.82 9.35
N TYR A 44 -0.75 -8.19 8.19
CA TYR A 44 -1.67 -8.22 7.08
C TYR A 44 -0.91 -8.57 5.81
N ASP A 45 -1.48 -9.43 4.98
CA ASP A 45 -0.96 -9.65 3.63
C ASP A 45 -1.15 -8.38 2.77
N ILE A 46 -0.27 -8.19 1.80
CA ILE A 46 -0.39 -7.15 0.79
C ILE A 46 -0.56 -7.85 -0.55
N GLU A 47 -1.69 -7.62 -1.20
CA GLU A 47 -2.02 -8.28 -2.46
C GLU A 47 -1.25 -7.67 -3.64
N ILE A 48 -1.18 -8.43 -4.73
CA ILE A 48 -0.81 -7.91 -6.05
C ILE A 48 -1.85 -6.86 -6.44
N ALA A 49 -1.40 -5.72 -6.98
CA ALA A 49 -2.30 -4.69 -7.47
C ALA A 49 -3.32 -5.27 -8.47
N ASP A 50 -4.58 -4.92 -8.28
CA ASP A 50 -5.75 -5.51 -8.93
C ASP A 50 -6.11 -4.77 -10.23
N ASP A 51 -6.49 -3.50 -10.13
CA ASP A 51 -6.93 -2.68 -11.24
C ASP A 51 -6.56 -1.19 -11.09
N PRO A 52 -6.60 -0.41 -12.18
CA PRO A 52 -6.34 1.03 -12.11
C PRO A 52 -7.48 1.83 -11.46
N HIS A 53 -7.35 2.15 -10.18
CA HIS A 53 -8.32 2.89 -9.38
C HIS A 53 -8.49 4.36 -9.83
N ARG A 54 -9.74 4.81 -9.98
CA ARG A 54 -10.08 6.18 -10.42
C ARG A 54 -9.68 7.26 -9.41
N GLY A 55 -9.62 6.93 -8.12
CA GLY A 55 -9.21 7.87 -7.07
C GLY A 55 -7.79 8.42 -7.23
N GLY A 56 -6.94 7.75 -8.01
CA GLY A 56 -5.59 8.23 -8.35
C GLY A 56 -5.53 9.34 -9.41
N ILE A 57 -6.61 9.56 -10.19
CA ILE A 57 -6.62 10.50 -11.33
C ILE A 57 -6.17 11.92 -10.93
N PRO A 58 -6.64 12.51 -9.82
CA PRO A 58 -6.25 13.87 -9.43
C PRO A 58 -4.75 14.06 -9.11
N TYR A 59 -3.99 12.97 -9.00
CA TYR A 59 -2.59 12.98 -8.59
C TYR A 59 -1.62 12.60 -9.71
N LEU A 60 -2.11 12.34 -10.93
CA LEU A 60 -1.29 11.87 -12.06
C LEU A 60 -0.21 12.87 -12.50
N ASP A 61 -0.39 14.16 -12.22
CA ASP A 61 0.59 15.22 -12.44
C ASP A 61 1.82 15.11 -11.51
N LYS A 62 1.63 14.51 -10.31
CA LYS A 62 2.67 14.35 -9.28
C LYS A 62 3.19 12.92 -9.17
N ALA A 63 2.34 11.95 -9.48
CA ALA A 63 2.55 10.53 -9.31
C ALA A 63 1.95 9.77 -10.51
N PRO A 64 2.73 9.55 -11.59
CA PRO A 64 2.27 8.83 -12.78
C PRO A 64 1.67 7.45 -12.50
N LYS A 65 1.98 6.84 -11.35
CA LYS A 65 1.46 5.53 -10.92
C LYS A 65 0.38 5.63 -9.83
N ALA A 66 -0.23 6.81 -9.63
CA ALA A 66 -1.23 7.06 -8.59
C ALA A 66 -2.49 6.16 -8.67
N LYS A 67 -2.79 5.60 -9.84
CA LYS A 67 -3.92 4.67 -10.04
C LYS A 67 -3.64 3.23 -9.60
N VAL A 68 -2.39 2.88 -9.31
CA VAL A 68 -2.04 1.50 -8.90
C VAL A 68 -2.13 1.43 -7.39
N TRP A 69 -3.09 0.70 -6.85
CA TRP A 69 -3.27 0.52 -5.41
C TRP A 69 -2.97 -0.92 -5.02
N PHE A 70 -2.67 -1.16 -3.75
CA PHE A 70 -2.35 -2.50 -3.25
C PHE A 70 -3.29 -2.82 -2.09
N HIS A 71 -4.15 -3.82 -2.27
CA HIS A 71 -5.10 -4.25 -1.24
C HIS A 71 -4.35 -4.81 -0.03
N ILE A 72 -4.87 -4.58 1.16
CA ILE A 72 -4.33 -5.08 2.42
C ILE A 72 -5.32 -6.10 2.99
N GLY A 73 -4.84 -7.33 3.22
CA GLY A 73 -5.66 -8.46 3.63
C GLY A 73 -6.20 -9.26 2.44
N HIS A 74 -6.59 -10.50 2.71
CA HIS A 74 -7.16 -11.43 1.74
C HIS A 74 -8.64 -11.72 1.97
N GLU A 75 -9.17 -11.25 3.09
CA GLU A 75 -10.48 -11.69 3.52
C GLU A 75 -11.58 -10.92 2.79
N HIS A 76 -11.28 -9.70 2.31
CA HIS A 76 -12.21 -8.78 1.62
C HIS A 76 -13.57 -8.74 2.36
N GLN A 77 -13.50 -8.84 3.69
CA GLN A 77 -14.64 -9.00 4.57
C GLN A 77 -15.31 -7.65 4.75
N PRO A 78 -16.64 -7.57 4.53
CA PRO A 78 -17.40 -6.35 4.77
C PRO A 78 -17.18 -5.81 6.17
N GLY A 79 -16.80 -4.54 6.26
CA GLY A 79 -16.53 -3.85 7.53
C GLY A 79 -15.21 -4.21 8.22
N LYS A 80 -14.37 -5.08 7.63
CA LYS A 80 -13.06 -5.45 8.19
C LYS A 80 -11.91 -4.96 7.32
N ASP A 81 -11.72 -5.56 6.16
CA ASP A 81 -10.66 -5.24 5.20
C ASP A 81 -11.18 -4.96 3.79
N GLU A 82 -12.50 -5.08 3.56
CA GLU A 82 -13.12 -4.64 2.30
C GLU A 82 -12.69 -3.21 1.95
N GLY A 83 -11.99 -3.08 0.83
CA GLY A 83 -11.64 -1.77 0.29
C GLY A 83 -10.48 -1.07 1.01
N LYS A 84 -9.68 -1.79 1.83
CA LYS A 84 -8.51 -1.21 2.49
C LYS A 84 -7.26 -1.38 1.63
N TYR A 85 -6.67 -0.25 1.24
CA TYR A 85 -5.51 -0.22 0.35
C TYR A 85 -4.33 0.57 0.91
N ILE A 86 -3.14 0.29 0.37
CA ILE A 86 -2.02 1.24 0.33
C ILE A 86 -2.12 2.01 -0.98
N HIS A 87 -2.25 3.33 -0.89
CA HIS A 87 -2.29 4.22 -2.05
C HIS A 87 -1.80 5.62 -1.72
N THR A 88 -1.73 6.51 -2.72
CA THR A 88 -1.53 7.95 -2.47
C THR A 88 -2.85 8.72 -2.56
N GLY A 89 -2.98 9.78 -1.77
CA GLY A 89 -4.19 10.59 -1.70
C GLY A 89 -4.14 11.65 -0.59
N SER A 90 -5.14 12.51 -0.55
CA SER A 90 -5.26 13.60 0.44
C SER A 90 -6.34 13.32 1.49
N ALA A 91 -7.12 12.26 1.31
CA ALA A 91 -8.17 11.80 2.20
C ALA A 91 -8.21 10.27 2.17
N THR A 92 -8.83 9.69 3.20
CA THR A 92 -8.93 8.23 3.37
C THR A 92 -10.27 7.87 4.00
N LEU A 93 -10.80 6.70 3.62
CA LEU A 93 -11.96 6.04 4.23
C LEU A 93 -11.53 4.68 4.82
N GLY A 94 -10.38 4.66 5.52
CA GLY A 94 -9.86 3.47 6.21
C GLY A 94 -8.58 2.88 5.60
N CYS A 95 -8.13 3.40 4.46
CA CYS A 95 -6.87 3.04 3.82
C CYS A 95 -5.64 3.62 4.54
N ILE A 96 -4.47 3.06 4.23
CA ILE A 96 -3.17 3.70 4.53
C ILE A 96 -2.81 4.57 3.33
N THR A 97 -3.04 5.87 3.46
CA THR A 97 -2.93 6.81 2.34
C THR A 97 -1.70 7.70 2.48
N LEU A 98 -0.74 7.57 1.55
CA LEU A 98 0.45 8.41 1.51
C LEU A 98 0.11 9.81 1.00
N THR A 99 0.39 10.83 1.81
CA THR A 99 0.17 12.24 1.47
C THR A 99 1.35 12.86 0.72
N GLU A 100 2.50 12.19 0.71
CA GLU A 100 3.69 12.58 -0.05
C GLU A 100 3.59 12.15 -1.52
N HIS A 101 2.64 12.71 -2.27
CA HIS A 101 2.30 12.25 -3.63
C HIS A 101 3.50 12.02 -4.55
N ARG A 102 4.45 12.96 -4.58
CA ARG A 102 5.65 12.88 -5.44
C ARG A 102 6.56 11.70 -5.14
N ARG A 103 6.42 11.07 -3.97
CA ARG A 103 7.20 9.91 -3.53
C ARG A 103 6.45 8.59 -3.74
N TRP A 104 5.20 8.62 -4.20
CA TRP A 104 4.40 7.42 -4.47
C TRP A 104 5.10 6.46 -5.43
N ASP A 105 5.67 7.00 -6.52
CA ASP A 105 6.36 6.20 -7.53
C ASP A 105 7.60 5.46 -6.97
N GLU A 106 8.19 5.93 -5.87
CA GLU A 106 9.24 5.18 -5.17
C GLU A 106 8.68 3.92 -4.52
N VAL A 107 7.55 4.03 -3.82
CA VAL A 107 6.87 2.91 -3.17
C VAL A 107 6.36 1.94 -4.21
N TYR A 108 5.66 2.42 -5.24
CA TYR A 108 5.16 1.62 -6.35
C TYR A 108 6.26 0.74 -6.98
N ARG A 109 7.45 1.29 -7.25
CA ARG A 109 8.57 0.52 -7.86
C ARG A 109 9.05 -0.63 -6.99
N ILE A 110 8.96 -0.49 -5.66
CA ILE A 110 9.27 -1.57 -4.72
C ILE A 110 8.17 -2.62 -4.78
N LEU A 111 6.92 -2.20 -4.64
CA LEU A 111 5.77 -3.10 -4.51
C LEU A 111 5.47 -3.90 -5.78
N ILE A 112 5.50 -3.27 -6.95
CA ILE A 112 5.09 -3.91 -8.20
C ILE A 112 5.98 -5.11 -8.59
N ARG A 113 7.23 -5.12 -8.12
CA ARG A 113 8.21 -6.19 -8.38
C ARG A 113 8.21 -7.29 -7.33
N ALA A 114 7.71 -7.03 -6.13
CA ALA A 114 7.76 -7.97 -5.02
C ALA A 114 6.75 -9.11 -5.21
N ARG A 115 7.13 -10.32 -4.84
CA ARG A 115 6.25 -11.51 -4.87
C ARG A 115 6.51 -12.36 -3.64
N LEU A 116 5.44 -12.76 -2.95
CA LEU A 116 5.49 -13.69 -1.82
C LEU A 116 5.65 -15.14 -2.29
N GLY A 117 5.15 -15.47 -3.49
CA GLY A 117 5.22 -16.81 -4.08
C GLY A 117 3.94 -17.64 -3.93
N ASP A 118 2.89 -17.07 -3.35
CA ASP A 118 1.54 -17.65 -3.19
C ASP A 118 0.59 -17.31 -4.36
N SER A 119 1.11 -16.66 -5.40
CA SER A 119 0.37 -16.16 -6.58
C SER A 119 -0.65 -15.05 -6.31
N LYS A 120 -0.73 -14.52 -5.08
CA LYS A 120 -1.72 -13.51 -4.69
C LYS A 120 -1.10 -12.29 -4.02
N SER A 121 0.05 -12.46 -3.36
CA SER A 121 0.64 -11.46 -2.48
C SER A 121 2.02 -11.01 -2.92
N ILE A 122 2.32 -9.78 -2.53
CA ILE A 122 3.63 -9.15 -2.72
C ILE A 122 4.44 -9.11 -1.43
N GLY A 123 3.81 -9.28 -0.27
CA GLY A 123 4.49 -9.25 1.03
C GLY A 123 3.55 -9.01 2.20
N ILE A 124 4.11 -8.53 3.30
CA ILE A 124 3.42 -8.36 4.59
C ILE A 124 3.54 -6.91 5.07
N LEU A 125 2.43 -6.38 5.60
CA LEU A 125 2.35 -5.17 6.38
C LEU A 125 2.24 -5.52 7.88
N GLU A 126 3.11 -4.95 8.70
CA GLU A 126 2.99 -4.98 10.16
C GLU A 126 2.42 -3.64 10.64
N VAL A 127 1.26 -3.64 11.28
CA VAL A 127 0.71 -2.47 11.98
C VAL A 127 1.20 -2.49 13.42
N ILE A 128 1.88 -1.42 13.82
CA ILE A 128 2.52 -1.26 15.12
C ILE A 128 2.01 -0.01 15.84
N ASP A 129 2.22 -0.03 17.16
CA ASP A 129 2.02 1.05 18.15
C ASP A 129 0.65 1.71 18.27
#